data_AF-A0A5B7C099-F1
#
_entry.id   AF-A0A5B7C099-F1
#
_cell.length_a   1.000
_cell.length_b   1.000
_cell.length_c   1.000
_cell.angle_alpha   90.00
_cell.angle_beta   90.00
_cell.angle_gamma   90.00
#
_symmetry.space_group_name_H-M   'P 1'
#
loop_
_entity.id
_entity.type
_entity.pdbx_description
1 polymer ?
#
loop_
_entity_poly.entity_id
_entity_poly.type
_entity_poly.pdbx_seq_one_letter_code
_entity_poly.pdbx_strand_id
1 'polypeptide(L)'
;EHKLFLVRALIPLHKPKCIPMYHQQLSYCITQFVEKDCKLADTVIRGLLKYWPVTNSSKEVMFLAELEEVLEATQPPEFQRCMVPLFRQIGRCLSSSHFQVAERALFLWNNDHIENLIKQNRKVILPIIFPALEKNARNHWNQAVQSLTLNVRKLFSDIDPELFEECLLKFQEDEAQEQEIKLKREATWKRLEEIAAMKAASNEPVLVHRWMATQVPPG
;
A
#
# COMPACT_ATOMS: atom_id res chain seq x y z
N GLU A 1 25.14 -14.09 -14.48
CA GLU A 1 25.05 -14.95 -13.29
C GLU A 1 24.57 -14.20 -12.04
N HIS A 2 25.26 -13.16 -11.56
CA HIS A 2 24.91 -12.43 -10.33
C HIS A 2 23.49 -11.84 -10.29
N LYS A 3 22.94 -11.33 -11.40
CA LYS A 3 21.55 -10.87 -11.47
C LYS A 3 20.53 -12.00 -11.26
N LEU A 4 20.81 -13.19 -11.78
CA LEU A 4 19.96 -14.36 -11.57
C LEU A 4 20.04 -14.82 -10.11
N PHE A 5 21.23 -14.76 -9.50
CA PHE A 5 21.40 -15.06 -8.08
C PHE A 5 20.58 -14.12 -7.19
N LEU A 6 20.64 -12.81 -7.42
CA LEU A 6 19.79 -11.83 -6.72
C LEU A 6 18.30 -12.20 -6.82
N VAL A 7 17.80 -12.42 -8.04
CA VAL A 7 16.36 -12.63 -8.30
C VAL A 7 15.87 -14.00 -7.84
N ARG A 8 16.69 -15.06 -7.96
CA ARG A 8 16.28 -16.45 -7.70
C ARG A 8 16.66 -16.95 -6.32
N ALA A 9 17.65 -16.36 -5.67
CA ALA A 9 18.10 -16.75 -4.34
C ALA A 9 17.83 -15.66 -3.29
N LEU A 10 18.46 -14.49 -3.41
CA LEU A 10 18.42 -13.47 -2.35
C LEU A 10 17.02 -12.90 -2.12
N ILE A 11 16.32 -12.43 -3.16
CA ILE A 11 14.97 -11.87 -2.99
C ILE A 11 14.00 -12.93 -2.40
N PRO A 12 13.97 -14.19 -2.86
CA PRO A 12 13.14 -15.24 -2.23
C PRO A 12 13.46 -15.57 -0.77
N LEU A 13 14.67 -15.29 -0.27
CA LEU A 13 15.00 -15.47 1.16
C LEU A 13 14.20 -14.53 2.09
N HIS A 14 13.46 -13.57 1.54
CA HIS A 14 12.52 -12.77 2.33
C HIS A 14 11.24 -13.53 2.69
N LYS A 15 10.95 -14.69 2.08
CA LYS A 15 9.70 -15.44 2.33
C LYS A 15 9.60 -16.10 3.70
N PRO A 16 10.63 -16.81 4.21
CA PRO A 16 10.48 -17.62 5.42
C PRO A 16 10.11 -16.79 6.67
N LYS A 17 9.47 -17.44 7.64
CA LYS A 17 9.07 -16.80 8.90
C LYS A 17 10.27 -16.53 9.83
N CYS A 18 11.33 -17.33 9.71
CA CYS A 18 12.58 -17.20 10.48
C CYS A 18 13.53 -16.10 9.97
N ILE A 19 13.07 -15.21 9.08
CA ILE A 19 13.86 -14.08 8.58
C ILE A 19 14.54 -13.23 9.68
N PRO A 20 13.99 -13.05 10.90
CA PRO A 20 14.68 -12.29 11.94
C PRO A 20 16.08 -12.82 12.29
N MET A 21 16.37 -14.10 12.01
CA MET A 21 17.68 -14.71 12.29
C MET A 21 18.79 -14.23 11.34
N TYR A 22 18.45 -13.74 10.15
CA TYR A 22 19.43 -13.40 9.10
C TYR A 22 19.11 -12.13 8.32
N HIS A 23 18.09 -11.38 8.72
CA HIS A 23 17.60 -10.22 7.97
C HIS A 23 18.68 -9.16 7.77
N GLN A 24 19.45 -8.83 8.80
CA GLN A 24 20.47 -7.80 8.71
C GLN A 24 21.53 -8.14 7.64
N GLN A 25 21.95 -9.40 7.58
CA GLN A 25 22.92 -9.88 6.60
C GLN A 25 22.30 -9.91 5.20
N LEU A 26 21.02 -10.28 5.09
CA LEU A 26 20.29 -10.26 3.82
C LEU A 26 20.10 -8.84 3.28
N SER A 27 19.65 -7.90 4.12
CA SER A 27 19.50 -6.48 3.79
C SER A 27 20.82 -5.90 3.29
N TYR A 28 21.92 -6.14 4.02
CA TYR A 28 23.26 -5.73 3.60
C TYR A 28 23.62 -6.27 2.20
N CYS A 29 23.42 -7.58 1.97
CA CYS A 29 23.66 -8.16 0.65
C CYS A 29 22.81 -7.48 -0.44
N ILE A 30 21.51 -7.26 -0.19
CA ILE A 30 20.60 -6.63 -1.16
C ILE A 30 21.04 -5.20 -1.48
N THR A 31 21.33 -4.39 -0.47
CA THR A 31 21.79 -2.99 -0.63
C THR A 31 23.10 -2.94 -1.42
N GLN A 32 24.08 -3.82 -1.13
CA GLN A 32 25.32 -3.89 -1.90
C GLN A 32 25.12 -4.22 -3.39
N PHE A 33 24.09 -5.01 -3.74
CA PHE A 33 23.76 -5.25 -5.15
C PHE A 33 23.26 -3.97 -5.84
N VAL A 34 22.44 -3.17 -5.15
CA VAL A 34 21.88 -1.92 -5.68
C VAL A 34 22.96 -0.84 -5.79
N GLU A 35 23.82 -0.69 -4.79
CA GLU A 35 24.95 0.24 -4.84
C GLU A 35 25.90 -0.06 -6.01
N LYS A 36 26.12 -1.34 -6.30
CA LYS A 36 27.00 -1.76 -7.40
C LYS A 36 26.38 -1.55 -8.79
N ASP A 37 25.07 -1.72 -8.92
CA ASP A 37 24.32 -1.51 -10.17
C ASP A 37 22.93 -0.96 -9.83
N CYS A 38 22.78 0.36 -9.86
CA CYS A 38 21.55 1.06 -9.48
C CYS A 38 20.32 0.61 -10.28
N LYS A 39 20.51 0.07 -11.50
CA LYS A 39 19.44 -0.47 -12.36
C LYS A 39 18.72 -1.66 -11.71
N LEU A 40 19.29 -2.25 -10.67
CA LEU A 40 18.69 -3.34 -9.92
C LEU A 40 17.66 -2.88 -8.88
N ALA A 41 17.60 -1.59 -8.53
CA ALA A 41 16.67 -1.05 -7.54
C ALA A 41 15.20 -1.42 -7.85
N ASP A 42 14.73 -1.16 -9.08
CA ASP A 42 13.36 -1.51 -9.52
C ASP A 42 13.07 -3.01 -9.36
N THR A 43 14.05 -3.86 -9.65
CA THR A 43 13.91 -5.32 -9.50
C THR A 43 13.83 -5.75 -8.04
N VAL A 44 14.67 -5.17 -7.18
CA VAL A 44 14.69 -5.43 -5.74
C VAL A 44 13.38 -4.96 -5.10
N ILE A 45 12.98 -3.71 -5.33
CA ILE A 45 11.76 -3.12 -4.76
C ILE A 45 10.54 -3.95 -5.16
N ARG A 46 10.39 -4.31 -6.45
CA ARG A 46 9.30 -5.18 -6.88
C ARG A 46 9.36 -6.57 -6.25
N GLY A 47 10.56 -7.08 -6.02
CA GLY A 47 10.80 -8.33 -5.30
C GLY A 47 10.31 -8.30 -3.85
N LEU A 48 10.64 -7.24 -3.12
CA LEU A 48 10.17 -7.00 -1.75
C LEU A 48 8.65 -6.84 -1.72
N LEU A 49 8.09 -6.03 -2.62
CA LEU A 49 6.63 -5.84 -2.74
C LEU A 49 5.90 -7.16 -3.03
N LYS A 50 6.49 -8.06 -3.82
CA LYS A 50 5.92 -9.39 -4.12
C LYS A 50 5.80 -10.27 -2.86
N TYR A 51 6.71 -10.11 -1.90
CA TYR A 51 6.75 -10.89 -0.67
C TYR A 51 6.36 -10.09 0.58
N TRP A 52 5.68 -8.96 0.38
CA TRP A 52 5.30 -8.05 1.45
C TRP A 52 4.48 -8.79 2.53
N PRO A 53 4.87 -8.74 3.81
CA PRO A 53 4.15 -9.41 4.88
C PRO A 53 2.78 -8.76 5.11
N VAL A 54 1.71 -9.55 5.13
CA VAL A 54 0.34 -9.06 5.40
C VAL A 54 -0.15 -9.45 6.80
N THR A 55 0.46 -10.48 7.41
CA THR A 55 0.00 -11.05 8.69
C THR A 55 1.06 -11.04 9.79
N ASN A 56 2.20 -10.36 9.57
CA ASN A 56 3.31 -10.31 10.52
C ASN A 56 3.88 -8.89 10.55
N SER A 57 3.41 -8.09 11.49
CA SER A 57 3.77 -6.68 11.62
C SER A 57 5.25 -6.47 11.91
N SER A 58 5.88 -7.32 12.73
CA SER A 58 7.32 -7.22 12.99
C SER A 58 8.14 -7.41 11.71
N LYS A 59 7.73 -8.37 10.87
CA LYS A 59 8.36 -8.58 9.56
C LYS A 59 8.07 -7.44 8.58
N GLU A 60 6.89 -6.85 8.64
CA GLU A 60 6.54 -5.67 7.85
C GLU A 60 7.43 -4.46 8.22
N VAL A 61 7.69 -4.24 9.52
CA VAL A 61 8.63 -3.22 10.00
C VAL A 61 10.05 -3.48 9.49
N MET A 62 10.49 -4.74 9.45
CA MET A 62 11.79 -5.12 8.88
C MET A 62 11.87 -4.80 7.38
N PHE A 63 10.82 -5.11 6.62
CA PHE A 63 10.73 -4.79 5.18
C PHE A 63 10.75 -3.28 4.93
N LEU A 64 10.06 -2.48 5.77
CA LEU A 64 10.12 -1.03 5.68
C LEU A 64 11.54 -0.50 5.96
N ALA A 65 12.28 -1.16 6.86
CA ALA A 65 13.67 -0.78 7.14
C ALA A 65 14.63 -1.10 5.99
N GLU A 66 14.57 -2.31 5.44
CA GLU A 66 15.35 -2.67 4.26
C GLU A 66 14.99 -1.80 3.04
N LEU A 67 13.69 -1.51 2.87
CA LEU A 67 13.23 -0.65 1.80
C LEU A 67 13.81 0.76 1.89
N GLU A 68 13.99 1.31 3.10
CA GLU A 68 14.66 2.60 3.29
C GLU A 68 16.12 2.54 2.80
N GLU A 69 16.88 1.51 3.20
CA GLU A 69 18.27 1.31 2.75
C GLU A 69 18.37 1.19 1.22
N VAL A 70 17.45 0.45 0.59
CA VAL A 70 17.40 0.30 -0.87
C VAL A 70 17.05 1.62 -1.55
N LEU A 71 16.11 2.39 -1.01
CA LEU A 71 15.72 3.69 -1.56
C LEU A 71 16.83 4.73 -1.42
N GLU A 72 17.62 4.70 -0.34
CA GLU A 72 18.82 5.53 -0.16
C GLU A 72 19.81 5.34 -1.32
N ALA A 73 20.03 4.10 -1.76
CA ALA A 73 20.91 3.79 -2.89
C ALA A 73 20.23 3.98 -4.27
N THR A 74 18.94 4.33 -4.32
CA THR A 74 18.17 4.38 -5.58
C THR A 74 18.31 5.73 -6.28
N GLN A 75 18.57 5.70 -7.59
CA GLN A 75 18.65 6.91 -8.43
C GLN A 75 17.27 7.33 -8.96
N PRO A 76 17.04 8.62 -9.28
CA PRO A 76 15.74 9.12 -9.71
C PRO A 76 15.07 8.36 -10.89
N PRO A 77 15.79 7.98 -11.97
CA PRO A 77 15.18 7.23 -13.07
C PRO A 77 14.65 5.85 -12.63
N GLU A 78 15.37 5.21 -11.71
CA GLU A 78 15.03 3.86 -11.23
C GLU A 78 13.84 3.94 -10.27
N PHE A 79 13.80 4.97 -9.42
CA PHE A 79 12.67 5.27 -8.55
C PHE A 79 11.38 5.49 -9.35
N GLN A 80 11.42 6.26 -10.44
CA GLN A 80 10.25 6.53 -11.28
C GLN A 80 9.63 5.26 -11.87
N ARG A 81 10.44 4.22 -12.11
CA ARG A 81 9.96 2.93 -12.65
C ARG A 81 9.13 2.16 -11.63
N CYS A 82 9.38 2.31 -10.33
CA CYS A 82 8.70 1.56 -9.28
C CYS A 82 7.83 2.39 -8.33
N MET A 83 7.85 3.73 -8.40
CA MET A 83 7.20 4.60 -7.41
C MET A 83 5.68 4.34 -7.28
N VAL A 84 4.97 4.03 -8.36
CA VAL A 84 3.52 3.80 -8.29
C VAL A 84 3.16 2.55 -7.47
N PRO A 85 3.66 1.34 -7.79
CA PRO A 85 3.38 0.16 -6.96
C PRO A 85 3.99 0.28 -5.55
N LEU A 86 5.14 0.95 -5.40
CA LEU A 86 5.75 1.22 -4.10
C LEU A 86 4.84 2.06 -3.20
N PHE A 87 4.40 3.22 -3.67
CA PHE A 87 3.61 4.14 -2.83
C PHE A 87 2.17 3.66 -2.62
N ARG A 88 1.66 2.75 -3.45
CA ARG A 88 0.43 2.02 -3.11
C ARG A 88 0.61 1.13 -1.88
N GLN A 89 1.78 0.47 -1.76
CA GLN A 89 2.07 -0.35 -0.58
C GLN A 89 2.38 0.54 0.64
N ILE A 90 3.17 1.60 0.48
CA ILE A 90 3.39 2.58 1.56
C ILE A 90 2.07 3.17 2.04
N GLY A 91 1.16 3.54 1.14
CA GLY A 91 -0.19 4.02 1.51
C GLY A 91 -0.96 3.03 2.40
N ARG A 92 -0.83 1.72 2.16
CA ARG A 92 -1.41 0.69 3.05
C ARG A 92 -0.73 0.64 4.41
N CYS A 93 0.60 0.74 4.45
CA CYS A 93 1.36 0.77 5.70
C CYS A 93 1.01 2.00 6.53
N LEU A 94 0.84 3.17 5.89
CA LEU A 94 0.36 4.39 6.53
C LEU A 94 -1.00 4.16 7.18
N SER A 95 -1.96 3.56 6.46
CA SER A 95 -3.29 3.23 7.01
C SER A 95 -3.32 2.03 7.97
N SER A 96 -2.17 1.46 8.34
CA SER A 96 -2.13 0.33 9.26
C SER A 96 -2.60 0.73 10.66
N SER A 97 -3.47 -0.09 11.27
CA SER A 97 -3.83 0.09 12.67
C SER A 97 -2.71 -0.28 13.64
N HIS A 98 -1.69 -1.01 13.17
CA HIS A 98 -0.52 -1.35 13.97
C HIS A 98 0.46 -0.19 13.98
N PHE A 99 0.53 0.54 15.11
CA PHE A 99 1.25 1.82 15.16
C PHE A 99 2.72 1.73 14.71
N GLN A 100 3.46 0.67 15.05
CA GLN A 100 4.87 0.54 14.64
C GLN A 100 5.04 0.46 13.11
N VAL A 101 4.06 -0.08 12.39
CA VAL A 101 4.09 -0.17 10.93
C VAL A 101 3.83 1.21 10.33
N ALA A 102 2.78 1.89 10.79
CA ALA A 102 2.43 3.23 10.32
C ALA A 102 3.53 4.26 10.64
N GLU A 103 4.06 4.23 11.87
CA GLU A 103 5.17 5.07 12.31
C GLU A 103 6.43 4.81 11.47
N ARG A 104 6.82 3.54 11.29
CA ARG A 104 8.01 3.20 10.49
C ARG A 104 7.88 3.64 9.03
N ALA A 105 6.68 3.60 8.46
CA ALA A 105 6.41 4.07 7.11
C ALA A 105 6.45 5.61 7.03
N LEU A 106 5.92 6.33 8.03
CA LEU A 106 6.01 7.80 8.11
C LEU A 106 7.46 8.28 8.25
N PHE A 107 8.31 7.51 8.93
CA PHE A 107 9.73 7.86 9.09
C PHE A 107 10.52 7.89 7.78
N LEU A 108 10.00 7.33 6.67
CA LEU A 108 10.64 7.46 5.35
C LEU A 108 10.82 8.93 4.91
N TRP A 109 9.98 9.84 5.42
CA TRP A 109 10.10 11.28 5.14
C TRP A 109 11.21 11.99 5.91
N ASN A 110 11.81 11.35 6.91
CA ASN A 110 12.94 11.91 7.66
C ASN A 110 14.29 11.67 6.97
N ASN A 111 14.30 10.88 5.91
CA ASN A 111 15.47 10.64 5.11
C ASN A 111 15.51 11.66 3.96
N ASP A 112 16.53 12.52 3.93
CA ASP A 112 16.65 13.62 2.98
C ASP A 112 16.62 13.16 1.51
N HIS A 113 17.28 12.04 1.19
CA HIS A 113 17.32 11.52 -0.17
C HIS A 113 15.95 11.02 -0.61
N ILE A 114 15.30 10.22 0.23
CA ILE A 114 13.95 9.69 -0.04
C ILE A 114 12.93 10.81 -0.11
N GLU A 115 12.99 11.77 0.82
CA GLU A 115 12.14 12.95 0.81
C GLU A 115 12.30 13.72 -0.51
N ASN A 116 13.53 13.93 -0.99
CA ASN A 116 13.79 14.59 -2.27
C ASN A 116 13.23 13.82 -3.47
N LEU A 117 13.38 12.49 -3.50
CA LEU A 117 12.75 11.64 -4.52
C LEU A 117 11.22 11.80 -4.52
N ILE A 118 10.60 11.85 -3.35
CA ILE A 118 9.16 12.05 -3.18
C ILE A 118 8.75 13.44 -3.68
N LYS A 119 9.45 14.49 -3.26
CA LYS A 119 9.17 15.90 -3.63
C LYS A 119 9.20 16.13 -5.14
N GLN A 120 10.17 15.53 -5.83
CA GLN A 120 10.32 15.63 -7.28
C GLN A 120 9.19 14.91 -8.04
N ASN A 121 8.60 13.87 -7.44
CA ASN A 121 7.55 13.05 -8.06
C ASN A 121 6.17 13.21 -7.40
N ARG A 122 5.98 14.30 -6.64
CA ARG A 122 4.76 14.56 -5.83
C ARG A 122 3.45 14.51 -6.61
N LYS A 123 3.45 14.95 -7.88
CA LYS A 123 2.26 14.91 -8.75
C LYS A 123 1.69 13.50 -8.95
N VAL A 124 2.56 12.49 -8.83
CA VAL A 124 2.14 11.08 -8.90
C VAL A 124 1.94 10.49 -7.51
N ILE A 125 2.85 10.80 -6.57
CA ILE A 125 2.88 10.17 -5.26
C ILE A 125 1.77 10.68 -4.35
N LEU A 126 1.57 12.00 -4.27
CA LEU A 126 0.63 12.61 -3.33
C LEU A 126 -0.79 12.06 -3.52
N PRO A 127 -1.38 12.04 -4.74
CA PRO A 127 -2.72 11.48 -4.93
C PRO A 127 -2.87 10.01 -4.50
N ILE A 128 -1.79 9.21 -4.52
CA ILE A 128 -1.82 7.80 -4.14
C ILE A 128 -1.93 7.65 -2.61
N ILE A 129 -1.19 8.46 -1.86
CA ILE A 129 -1.11 8.35 -0.40
C ILE A 129 -2.05 9.31 0.34
N PHE A 130 -2.58 10.32 -0.34
CA PHE A 130 -3.42 11.35 0.27
C PHE A 130 -4.61 10.77 1.08
N PRO A 131 -5.36 9.76 0.58
CA PRO A 131 -6.45 9.18 1.35
C PRO A 131 -6.00 8.56 2.67
N ALA A 132 -4.81 7.97 2.70
CA ALA A 132 -4.23 7.39 3.92
C ALA A 132 -3.84 8.48 4.92
N LEU A 133 -3.21 9.56 4.44
CA LEU A 133 -2.82 10.70 5.28
C LEU A 133 -4.05 11.41 5.88
N GLU A 134 -5.10 11.61 5.10
CA GLU A 134 -6.31 12.31 5.56
C GLU A 134 -7.08 11.48 6.60
N LYS A 135 -7.30 10.18 6.33
CA LYS A 135 -7.95 9.27 7.29
C LYS A 135 -7.17 9.17 8.60
N ASN A 136 -5.84 9.08 8.51
CA ASN A 136 -4.99 9.00 9.70
C ASN A 136 -5.02 10.29 10.52
N ALA A 137 -4.90 11.46 9.87
CA ALA A 137 -4.92 12.74 10.57
C ALA A 137 -6.25 13.00 11.28
N ARG A 138 -7.37 12.50 10.75
CA ARG A 138 -8.68 12.60 11.40
C ARG A 138 -8.82 11.64 12.58
N ASN A 139 -8.42 10.37 12.42
CA ASN A 139 -8.94 9.27 13.26
C ASN A 139 -7.91 8.20 13.66
N HIS A 140 -6.61 8.37 13.46
CA HIS A 140 -5.64 7.33 13.88
C HIS A 140 -5.56 7.25 15.41
N TRP A 141 -5.74 6.09 16.03
CA TRP A 141 -5.83 5.99 17.50
C TRP A 141 -4.56 6.40 18.26
N ASN A 142 -3.38 6.26 17.63
CA ASN A 142 -2.09 6.61 18.21
C ASN A 142 -1.70 8.06 17.89
N GLN A 143 -1.42 8.85 18.93
CA GLN A 143 -1.11 10.28 18.83
C GLN A 143 0.23 10.59 18.14
N ALA A 144 1.26 9.76 18.32
CA ALA A 144 2.54 9.96 17.65
C ALA A 144 2.39 9.78 16.13
N VAL A 145 1.64 8.76 15.70
CA VAL A 145 1.32 8.54 14.28
C VAL A 145 0.48 9.69 13.71
N GLN A 146 -0.50 10.22 14.46
CA GLN A 146 -1.24 11.42 14.04
C GLN A 146 -0.29 12.61 13.83
N SER A 147 0.59 12.89 14.79
CA SER A 147 1.55 14.00 14.71
C SER A 147 2.50 13.87 13.51
N LEU A 148 3.08 12.68 13.30
CA LEU A 148 3.93 12.40 12.14
C LEU A 148 3.15 12.55 10.82
N THR A 149 1.89 12.10 10.79
CA THR A 149 1.01 12.27 9.62
C THR A 149 0.79 13.75 9.30
N LEU A 150 0.53 14.58 10.32
CA LEU A 150 0.36 16.03 10.16
C LEU A 150 1.64 16.69 9.63
N ASN A 151 2.83 16.26 10.06
CA ASN A 151 4.10 16.75 9.54
C ASN A 151 4.25 16.45 8.04
N VAL A 152 3.97 15.22 7.61
CA VAL A 152 4.01 14.83 6.19
C VAL A 152 2.96 15.60 5.37
N ARG A 153 1.75 15.79 5.89
CA ARG A 153 0.73 16.62 5.24
C ARG A 153 1.19 18.06 5.06
N LYS A 154 1.74 18.66 6.12
CA LYS A 154 2.26 20.02 6.08
C LYS A 154 3.35 20.17 5.03
N LEU A 155 4.27 19.19 4.95
CA LEU A 155 5.31 19.18 3.91
C LEU A 155 4.71 19.30 2.50
N PHE A 156 3.69 18.51 2.16
CA PHE A 156 3.08 18.58 0.84
C PHE A 156 2.29 19.88 0.62
N SER A 157 1.58 20.35 1.64
CA SER A 157 0.85 21.62 1.58
C SER A 157 1.78 22.82 1.39
N ASP A 158 2.96 22.81 2.01
CA ASP A 158 3.93 23.91 1.90
C ASP A 158 4.63 23.92 0.52
N ILE A 159 4.80 22.74 -0.11
CA ILE A 159 5.51 22.59 -1.39
C ILE A 159 4.60 22.86 -2.59
N ASP A 160 3.36 22.38 -2.55
CA ASP A 160 2.42 22.47 -3.67
C ASP A 160 0.98 22.62 -3.13
N PRO A 161 0.61 23.82 -2.67
CA PRO A 161 -0.72 24.06 -2.08
C PRO A 161 -1.86 23.75 -3.05
N GLU A 162 -1.68 24.04 -4.34
CA GLU A 162 -2.68 23.79 -5.38
C GLU A 162 -2.95 22.29 -5.56
N LEU A 163 -1.89 21.49 -5.70
CA LEU A 163 -2.03 20.03 -5.80
C LEU A 163 -2.60 19.43 -4.51
N PHE A 164 -2.22 19.96 -3.35
CA PHE A 164 -2.75 19.51 -2.07
C PHE A 164 -4.27 19.75 -1.98
N GLU A 165 -4.73 20.93 -2.37
CA GLU A 165 -6.16 21.27 -2.40
C GLU A 165 -6.92 20.42 -3.42
N GLU A 166 -6.36 20.19 -4.62
CA GLU A 166 -6.95 19.28 -5.61
C GLU A 166 -7.15 17.87 -5.02
N CYS A 167 -6.14 17.34 -4.32
CA CYS A 167 -6.23 16.03 -3.67
C CYS A 167 -7.28 16.02 -2.55
N LEU A 168 -7.41 17.12 -1.80
CA LEU A 168 -8.40 17.26 -0.73
C LEU A 168 -9.82 17.24 -1.27
N LEU A 169 -10.10 18.02 -2.32
CA LEU A 169 -11.41 18.07 -2.96
C LEU A 169 -11.79 16.70 -3.54
N LYS A 170 -10.86 16.07 -4.28
CA LYS A 170 -11.07 14.72 -4.82
C LYS A 170 -11.36 13.70 -3.72
N PHE A 171 -10.63 13.76 -2.60
CA PHE A 171 -10.87 12.87 -1.48
C PHE A 171 -12.28 13.04 -0.89
N GLN A 172 -12.78 14.28 -0.77
CA GLN A 172 -14.13 14.56 -0.29
C GLN A 172 -15.20 14.05 -1.26
N GLU A 173 -14.99 14.21 -2.57
CA GLU A 173 -15.85 13.66 -3.61
C GLU A 173 -15.90 12.13 -3.55
N ASP A 174 -14.74 11.46 -3.47
CA ASP A 174 -14.63 10.02 -3.35
C ASP A 174 -15.32 9.51 -2.06
N GLU A 175 -15.17 10.23 -0.94
CA GLU A 175 -15.82 9.90 0.34
C GLU A 175 -17.35 10.00 0.23
N ALA A 176 -17.88 11.05 -0.41
CA ALA A 176 -19.31 11.21 -0.64
C ALA A 176 -19.88 10.10 -1.55
N GLN A 177 -19.18 9.76 -2.63
CA GLN A 177 -19.55 8.67 -3.53
C GLN A 177 -19.53 7.30 -2.82
N GLU A 178 -18.52 7.05 -1.97
CA GLU A 178 -18.44 5.82 -1.18
C GLU A 178 -19.62 5.68 -0.21
N GLN A 179 -20.04 6.77 0.44
CA GLN A 179 -21.25 6.78 1.28
C GLN A 179 -22.51 6.51 0.47
N GLU A 180 -22.67 7.12 -0.71
CA GLU A 180 -23.83 6.87 -1.56
C GLU A 180 -23.90 5.41 -2.02
N ILE A 181 -22.77 4.82 -2.43
CA ILE A 181 -22.67 3.41 -2.80
C ILE A 181 -23.03 2.51 -1.61
N LYS A 182 -22.55 2.85 -0.41
CA LYS A 182 -22.85 2.11 0.81
C LYS A 182 -24.35 2.12 1.11
N LEU A 183 -25.00 3.29 1.07
CA LEU A 183 -26.45 3.42 1.29
C LEU A 183 -27.26 2.63 0.25
N LYS A 184 -26.87 2.67 -1.03
CA LYS A 184 -27.51 1.87 -2.09
C LYS A 184 -27.37 0.37 -1.84
N ARG A 185 -26.20 -0.09 -1.38
CA ARG A 185 -25.96 -1.49 -1.01
C ARG A 185 -26.85 -1.90 0.17
N GLU A 186 -26.88 -1.10 1.23
CA GLU A 186 -27.71 -1.36 2.41
C GLU A 186 -29.20 -1.44 2.07
N ALA A 187 -29.72 -0.52 1.25
CA ALA A 187 -31.10 -0.55 0.77
C ALA A 187 -31.39 -1.82 -0.06
N THR A 188 -30.45 -2.24 -0.91
CA THR A 188 -30.59 -3.48 -1.70
C THR A 188 -30.63 -4.71 -0.81
N TRP A 189 -29.74 -4.79 0.20
CA TRP A 189 -29.72 -5.89 1.17
C TRP A 189 -31.01 -5.96 1.99
N LYS A 190 -31.50 -4.82 2.48
CA LYS A 190 -32.75 -4.76 3.23
C LYS A 190 -33.94 -5.27 2.42
N ARG A 191 -34.02 -4.89 1.14
CA ARG A 191 -35.07 -5.40 0.23
C ARG A 191 -34.98 -6.92 0.02
N LEU A 192 -33.76 -7.46 -0.08
CA LEU A 192 -33.56 -8.90 -0.22
C LEU A 192 -33.98 -9.66 1.04
N GLU A 193 -33.66 -9.12 2.22
CA GLU A 193 -34.09 -9.67 3.52
C GLU A 193 -35.61 -9.67 3.65
N GLU A 194 -36.29 -8.58 3.27
CA GLU A 194 -37.75 -8.49 3.28
C GLU A 194 -38.40 -9.54 2.35
N ILE A 195 -37.89 -9.70 1.12
CA ILE A 195 -38.37 -10.72 0.18
C ILE A 195 -38.13 -12.13 0.73
N ALA A 196 -36.96 -12.39 1.32
CA ALA A 196 -36.64 -13.68 1.92
C ALA A 196 -37.57 -13.99 3.11
N ALA A 197 -37.84 -13.02 3.98
CA ALA A 197 -38.76 -13.17 5.10
C ALA A 197 -40.20 -13.45 4.65
N MET A 198 -40.68 -12.75 3.61
CA MET A 198 -42.00 -13.01 3.03
C MET A 198 -42.12 -14.42 2.45
N LYS A 199 -41.10 -14.91 1.73
CA LYS A 199 -41.10 -16.27 1.16
C LYS A 199 -40.97 -17.37 2.21
N ALA A 200 -40.21 -17.12 3.29
CA ALA A 200 -40.14 -18.02 4.43
C ALA A 200 -41.50 -18.13 5.15
N ALA A 201 -42.24 -17.02 5.25
CA ALA A 201 -43.58 -17.01 5.83
C ALA A 201 -44.64 -17.69 4.94
N SER A 202 -44.47 -17.69 3.61
CA SER A 202 -45.37 -18.37 2.67
C SER A 202 -45.09 -19.86 2.45
N ASN A 203 -44.03 -20.41 3.08
CA ASN A 203 -43.57 -21.80 2.91
C ASN A 203 -43.27 -22.18 1.44
N GLU A 204 -43.00 -21.19 0.58
CA GLU A 204 -42.62 -21.43 -0.82
C GLU A 204 -41.15 -21.87 -0.88
N PRO A 205 -40.82 -22.98 -1.58
CA PRO A 205 -39.44 -23.44 -1.68
C PRO A 205 -38.58 -22.42 -2.41
N VAL A 206 -37.43 -22.07 -1.82
CA VAL A 206 -36.42 -21.23 -2.47
C VAL A 206 -35.76 -22.03 -3.60
N LEU A 207 -36.26 -21.85 -4.83
CA LEU A 207 -35.65 -22.41 -6.02
C LEU A 207 -34.36 -21.64 -6.35
N VAL A 208 -33.22 -22.16 -5.90
CA VAL A 208 -31.91 -21.69 -6.34
C VAL A 208 -31.69 -22.20 -7.77
N HIS A 209 -31.95 -21.35 -8.76
CA HIS A 209 -31.55 -21.65 -10.14
C HIS A 209 -30.02 -21.70 -10.19
N ARG A 210 -29.47 -22.90 -10.32
CA ARG A 210 -28.06 -23.13 -10.62
C ARG A 210 -27.78 -22.50 -11.98
N TRP A 211 -26.99 -21.43 -12.00
CA TRP A 211 -26.46 -20.84 -13.23
C TRP A 211 -25.72 -21.95 -13.99
N MET A 212 -26.32 -22.45 -15.08
CA MET A 212 -25.63 -23.33 -16.00
C MET A 212 -24.63 -22.46 -16.75
N ALA A 213 -23.35 -22.65 -16.46
CA ALA A 213 -22.26 -22.11 -17.27
C ALA A 213 -22.54 -22.48 -18.73
N THR A 214 -22.84 -21.47 -19.53
CA THR A 214 -23.09 -21.62 -20.96
C THR A 214 -21.86 -22.17 -21.65
N GLN A 215 -22.15 -23.09 -22.56
CA GLN A 215 -21.24 -23.95 -23.28
C GLN A 215 -20.09 -23.20 -23.98
N VAL A 216 -18.92 -23.82 -23.95
CA VAL A 216 -17.79 -23.54 -24.84
C VAL A 216 -18.23 -23.77 -26.30
N PRO A 217 -18.06 -22.81 -27.23
CA PRO A 217 -18.27 -23.07 -28.64
C PRO A 217 -17.03 -23.74 -29.27
N PRO A 218 -17.20 -24.63 -30.27
CA PRO A 218 -16.08 -25.20 -31.01
C PRO A 218 -15.63 -24.24 -32.13
N GLY A 219 -14.32 -24.10 -32.29
CA GLY A 219 -13.67 -23.34 -33.36
C GLY A 219 -12.22 -23.05 -33.06
#